data_AF-A0A3D4SXW6-F1
#
_entry.id   AF-A0A3D4SXW6-F1
#
_cell.length_a   1.000
_cell.length_b   1.000
_cell.length_c   1.000
_cell.angle_alpha   90.00
_cell.angle_beta   90.00
_cell.angle_gamma   90.00
#
_symmetry.space_group_name_H-M   'P 1'
#
loop_
_entity.id
_entity.type
_entity.pdbx_description
1 polymer ?
#
loop_
_entity_poly.entity_id
_entity_poly.type
_entity_poly.pdbx_seq_one_letter_code
_entity_poly.pdbx_strand_id
1 'polypeptide(L)'
;MTTTTDRQLVLNAFVYPEGHHEAAWRHPSTTPERLHDPEYFVEIARTAERGKLDAVFLADGPALNDRTEFRPAEGFEPLTLLAAIAAR
;
A
#
# COMPACT_ATOMS: atom_id res chain seq x y z
N MET A 1 -26.77 30.70 15.34
CA MET A 1 -26.60 29.26 15.61
C MET A 1 -25.67 28.70 14.55
N THR A 2 -24.41 28.44 14.90
CA THR A 2 -23.47 27.71 14.04
C THR A 2 -23.87 26.23 14.08
N THR A 3 -24.31 25.69 12.96
CA THR A 3 -24.50 24.25 12.79
C THR A 3 -23.13 23.59 12.85
N THR A 4 -22.84 22.86 13.92
CA THR A 4 -21.69 21.96 13.97
C THR A 4 -21.94 20.84 12.97
N THR A 5 -21.32 20.90 11.79
CA THR A 5 -21.25 19.77 10.87
C THR A 5 -20.53 18.62 11.56
N ASP A 6 -21.15 17.45 11.50
CA ASP A 6 -20.57 16.21 12.04
C ASP A 6 -19.39 15.82 11.13
N ARG A 7 -18.17 16.22 11.52
CA ARG A 7 -16.96 16.00 10.73
C ARG A 7 -16.47 14.59 10.96
N GLN A 8 -16.35 13.82 9.88
CA GLN A 8 -15.70 12.52 9.93
C GLN A 8 -14.22 12.65 9.62
N LEU A 9 -13.40 11.83 10.30
CA LEU A 9 -11.99 11.70 10.02
C LEU A 9 -11.82 10.87 8.74
N VAL A 10 -11.03 11.38 7.80
CA VAL A 10 -10.62 10.64 6.60
C VAL A 10 -9.37 9.82 6.94
N LEU A 11 -9.44 8.51 6.72
CA LEU A 11 -8.39 7.53 7.02
C LEU A 11 -7.98 6.77 5.76
N ASN A 12 -6.74 6.99 5.31
CA ASN A 12 -6.20 6.30 4.15
C ASN A 12 -5.15 5.26 4.56
N ALA A 13 -5.13 4.12 3.87
CA ALA A 13 -4.06 3.13 3.96
C ALA A 13 -2.96 3.50 2.96
N PHE A 14 -1.86 4.08 3.45
CA PHE A 14 -0.64 4.19 2.65
C PHE A 14 0.03 2.82 2.61
N VAL A 15 0.00 2.17 1.45
CA VAL A 15 0.55 0.83 1.25
C VAL A 15 1.94 0.92 0.66
N TYR A 16 2.89 0.33 1.37
CA TYR A 16 4.27 0.14 0.93
C TYR A 16 4.60 -1.34 1.11
N PRO A 17 4.78 -2.13 0.03
CA PRO A 17 4.67 -3.59 0.10
C PRO A 17 5.74 -4.25 0.98
N GLU A 18 6.93 -3.66 1.05
CA GLU A 18 8.06 -4.06 1.89
C GLU A 18 8.05 -3.44 3.28
N GLY A 19 7.14 -2.48 3.53
CA GLY A 19 7.04 -1.67 4.74
C GLY A 19 7.78 -0.33 4.65
N HIS A 20 7.38 0.64 5.49
CA HIS A 20 7.91 2.02 5.46
C HIS A 20 9.30 2.18 6.06
N HIS A 21 9.78 1.17 6.80
CA HIS A 21 11.15 1.15 7.28
C HIS A 21 12.01 0.38 6.27
N GLU A 22 13.18 0.89 5.92
CA GLU A 22 14.10 0.25 4.96
C GLU A 22 14.38 -1.24 5.26
N ALA A 23 14.46 -1.64 6.54
CA ALA A 23 14.70 -3.03 6.93
C ALA A 23 13.43 -3.84 7.21
N ALA A 24 12.21 -3.32 6.96
CA ALA A 24 10.97 -4.00 7.32
C ALA A 24 10.81 -5.36 6.62
N TRP A 25 11.24 -5.48 5.36
CA TRP A 25 11.26 -6.74 4.60
C TRP A 25 12.14 -7.84 5.19
N ARG A 26 13.04 -7.51 6.12
CA ARG A 26 13.91 -8.49 6.82
C ARG A 26 13.29 -9.03 8.10
N HIS A 27 12.19 -8.45 8.55
CA HIS A 27 11.57 -8.89 9.79
C HIS A 27 10.98 -10.30 9.61
N PRO A 28 11.14 -11.23 10.57
CA PRO A 28 10.67 -12.62 10.41
C PRO A 28 9.16 -12.79 10.18
N SER A 29 8.37 -11.75 10.40
CA SER A 29 6.92 -11.76 10.18
C SER A 29 6.48 -11.19 8.83
N THR A 30 7.41 -10.78 7.97
CA THR A 30 7.08 -10.29 6.62
C THR A 30 7.23 -11.39 5.58
N THR A 31 6.59 -11.20 4.43
CA THR A 31 6.57 -12.15 3.31
C THR A 31 7.15 -11.49 2.06
N PRO A 32 8.48 -11.22 2.01
CA PRO A 32 9.12 -10.53 0.90
C PRO A 32 8.97 -11.27 -0.45
N GLU A 33 8.71 -12.56 -0.44
CA GLU A 33 8.40 -13.35 -1.64
C GLU A 33 7.10 -12.92 -2.35
N ARG A 34 6.21 -12.19 -1.68
CA ARG A 34 4.93 -11.70 -2.24
C ARG A 34 4.98 -10.28 -2.79
N LEU A 35 6.14 -9.62 -2.79
CA LEU A 35 6.25 -8.22 -3.25
C LEU A 35 5.80 -8.01 -4.71
N HIS A 36 5.88 -9.07 -5.53
CA HIS A 36 5.44 -9.08 -6.92
C HIS A 36 4.20 -9.98 -7.15
N ASP A 37 3.44 -10.26 -6.09
CA ASP A 37 2.15 -10.96 -6.18
C ASP A 37 1.01 -9.93 -6.11
N PRO A 38 0.24 -9.69 -7.19
CA PRO A 38 -0.86 -8.72 -7.16
C PRO A 38 -1.97 -9.11 -6.17
N GLU A 39 -2.14 -10.40 -5.84
CA GLU A 39 -3.16 -10.83 -4.86
C GLU A 39 -2.82 -10.34 -3.44
N TYR A 40 -1.53 -10.17 -3.11
CA TYR A 40 -1.11 -9.59 -1.84
C TYR A 40 -1.68 -8.17 -1.65
N PHE A 41 -1.67 -7.36 -2.69
CA PHE A 41 -2.22 -6.01 -2.65
C PHE A 41 -3.75 -6.00 -2.59
N VAL A 42 -4.41 -6.98 -3.22
CA VAL A 42 -5.86 -7.18 -3.12
C VAL A 42 -6.26 -7.54 -1.68
N GLU A 43 -5.50 -8.41 -1.02
CA GLU A 43 -5.72 -8.76 0.39
C GLU A 43 -5.56 -7.55 1.32
N ILE A 44 -4.57 -6.69 1.06
CA ILE A 44 -4.37 -5.43 1.79
C ILE A 44 -5.57 -4.49 1.55
N ALA A 45 -6.00 -4.30 0.31
CA ALA A 45 -7.14 -3.45 -0.03
C ALA A 45 -8.44 -3.95 0.63
N ARG A 46 -8.73 -5.25 0.56
CA ARG A 46 -9.85 -5.87 1.28
C ARG A 46 -9.77 -5.67 2.78
N THR A 47 -8.55 -5.61 3.35
CA THR A 47 -8.36 -5.33 4.77
C THR A 47 -8.69 -3.87 5.11
N ALA A 48 -8.27 -2.92 4.27
CA ALA A 48 -8.63 -1.51 4.40
C ALA A 48 -10.16 -1.32 4.28
N GLU A 49 -10.80 -1.97 3.31
CA GLU A 49 -12.26 -1.94 3.13
C GLU A 49 -13.01 -2.49 4.34
N ARG A 50 -12.60 -3.65 4.89
CA ARG A 50 -13.17 -4.20 6.14
C ARG A 50 -13.05 -3.22 7.30
N GLY A 51 -11.97 -2.43 7.32
CA GLY A 51 -11.73 -1.37 8.30
C GLY A 51 -12.46 -0.06 8.04
N LYS A 52 -13.20 0.06 6.92
CA LYS A 52 -13.87 1.30 6.46
C LYS A 52 -12.91 2.48 6.26
N LEU A 53 -11.68 2.20 5.83
CA LEU A 53 -10.76 3.25 5.40
C LEU A 53 -11.26 3.85 4.08
N ASP A 54 -11.04 5.14 3.88
CA ASP A 54 -11.57 5.92 2.76
C ASP A 54 -10.83 5.64 1.44
N ALA A 55 -9.54 5.32 1.51
CA ALA A 55 -8.75 5.00 0.33
C ALA A 55 -7.53 4.12 0.63
N VAL A 56 -7.07 3.41 -0.40
CA VAL A 56 -5.70 2.89 -0.49
C VAL A 56 -4.85 3.86 -1.31
N PHE A 57 -3.65 4.14 -0.84
CA PHE A 57 -2.70 5.04 -1.49
C PHE A 57 -1.42 4.27 -1.82
N LEU A 58 -1.02 4.32 -3.09
CA LEU A 58 0.18 3.71 -3.63
C LEU A 58 1.13 4.82 -4.09
N ALA A 59 2.32 4.89 -3.49
CA ALA A 59 3.35 5.83 -3.92
C ALA A 59 4.18 5.23 -5.07
N ASP A 60 4.74 6.10 -5.91
CA ASP A 60 5.60 5.71 -7.01
C ASP A 60 6.61 6.81 -7.35
N GLY A 61 7.68 6.42 -8.02
CA GLY A 61 8.72 7.30 -8.55
C GLY A 61 9.22 6.76 -9.89
N PRO A 62 9.28 7.57 -10.96
CA PRO A 62 9.66 7.12 -12.30
C PRO A 62 11.18 6.99 -12.45
N ALA A 63 11.84 6.35 -11.49
CA ALA A 63 13.28 6.11 -11.46
C ALA A 63 13.60 4.82 -10.71
N LEU A 64 14.58 4.06 -11.22
CA LEU A 64 15.09 2.90 -10.51
C LEU A 64 16.02 3.36 -9.39
N ASN A 65 15.87 2.76 -8.21
CA ASN A 65 16.84 2.84 -7.13
C ASN A 65 17.79 1.64 -7.17
N ASP A 66 19.09 1.88 -7.17
CA ASP A 66 20.12 0.83 -7.21
C ASP A 66 20.54 0.34 -5.80
N ARG A 67 19.95 0.92 -4.75
CA ARG A 67 20.23 0.65 -3.33
C ARG A 67 19.50 -0.58 -2.78
N THR A 68 19.65 -1.69 -3.49
CA THR A 68 19.00 -2.98 -3.18
C THR A 68 19.36 -3.54 -1.80
N GLU A 69 20.47 -3.08 -1.22
CA GLU A 69 20.87 -3.43 0.15
C GLU A 69 19.92 -2.86 1.21
N PHE A 70 19.19 -1.78 0.90
CA PHE A 70 18.24 -1.14 1.80
C PHE A 70 16.78 -1.39 1.42
N ARG A 71 16.47 -1.73 0.17
CA ARG A 71 15.08 -1.94 -0.27
C ARG A 71 15.02 -2.98 -1.39
N PRO A 72 14.00 -3.86 -1.42
CA PRO A 72 13.72 -4.66 -2.60
C PRO A 72 13.56 -3.79 -3.86
N ALA A 73 13.77 -4.38 -5.03
CA ALA A 73 13.61 -3.67 -6.31
C ALA A 73 12.19 -3.10 -6.46
N GLU A 74 12.06 -2.07 -7.30
CA GLU A 74 10.81 -1.33 -7.53
C GLU A 74 9.61 -2.26 -7.84
N GLY A 75 8.44 -1.85 -7.34
CA GLY A 75 7.19 -2.63 -7.39
C GLY A 75 6.37 -2.42 -8.66
N PHE A 76 5.07 -2.73 -8.57
CA PHE A 76 4.11 -2.49 -9.64
C PHE A 76 3.87 -1.00 -9.89
N GLU A 77 3.61 -0.64 -11.14
CA GLU A 77 3.10 0.68 -11.50
C GLU A 77 1.69 0.87 -10.88
N PRO A 78 1.41 2.01 -10.20
CA PRO A 78 0.19 2.17 -9.42
C PRO A 78 -1.12 2.02 -10.18
N LEU A 79 -1.22 2.53 -11.41
CA LEU A 79 -2.49 2.53 -12.15
C LEU A 79 -2.89 1.10 -12.55
N THR A 80 -1.94 0.31 -13.03
CA THR A 80 -2.15 -1.10 -13.36
C THR A 80 -2.47 -1.94 -12.12
N LEU A 81 -1.81 -1.66 -10.99
CA LEU A 81 -2.11 -2.32 -9.73
C LEU A 81 -3.50 -1.94 -9.19
N LEU A 82 -3.89 -0.66 -9.25
CA LEU A 82 -5.23 -0.20 -8.87
C LEU A 82 -6.32 -0.85 -9.75
N ALA A 83 -6.08 -1.01 -11.05
CA ALA A 83 -6.99 -1.73 -11.92
C ALA A 83 -7.15 -3.21 -11.51
N ALA A 84 -6.05 -3.86 -11.10
CA ALA A 84 -6.07 -5.23 -10.60
C ALA A 84 -6.82 -5.37 -9.25
N ILE A 85 -6.69 -4.38 -8.37
CA ILE A 85 -7.43 -4.29 -7.11
C ILE A 85 -8.93 -4.09 -7.40
N ALA A 86 -9.28 -3.11 -8.24
CA ALA A 86 -10.68 -2.75 -8.53
C ALA A 86 -11.48 -3.87 -9.23
N ALA A 87 -10.81 -4.81 -9.88
CA ALA A 87 -11.45 -5.94 -10.55
C ALA A 87 -11.85 -7.11 -9.61
N ARG A 88 -11.51 -7.06 -8.32
CA ARG A 88 -11.63 -8.17 -7.36
C ARG A 88 -12.31 -7.74 -6.07
#